data_AF-A0A090KGE2-F1
#
_entry.id   AF-A0A090KGE2-F1
#
_cell.length_a   1.000
_cell.length_b   1.000
_cell.length_c   1.000
_cell.angle_alpha   90.00
_cell.angle_beta   90.00
_cell.angle_gamma   90.00
#
_symmetry.space_group_name_H-M   'P 1'
#
loop_
_entity.id
_entity.type
_entity.pdbx_description
1 polymer ?
#
loop_
_entity_poly.entity_id
_entity_poly.type
_entity_poly.pdbx_seq_one_letter_code
_entity_poly.pdbx_strand_id
1 'polypeptide(L)'
;MGRALLRTRKRRITTCAVSLCLVAILSACSYWRIWSYGDLSLYLRLRRHSPVAHALWHGAVLPGSQIDQVIAMSRPNFIYDLGPFLRIDYYPTGDLSPGDISLEGTSLTAKDGRLISAGSYGCTFQRIYFDVSTADENALYARLVQESINARTEVTP
;
A
#
# COMPACT_ATOMS: atom_id res chain seq x y z
N MET A 1 45.75 -13.07 -38.04
CA MET A 1 44.28 -12.82 -38.09
C MET A 1 43.48 -13.36 -36.89
N GLY A 2 43.86 -14.46 -36.21
CA GLY A 2 43.03 -15.06 -35.13
C GLY A 2 42.79 -14.21 -33.86
N ARG A 3 43.70 -13.31 -33.47
CA ARG A 3 43.56 -12.49 -32.25
C ARG A 3 42.46 -11.42 -32.34
N ALA A 4 42.13 -10.94 -33.55
CA ALA A 4 41.11 -9.91 -33.76
C ALA A 4 39.68 -10.47 -33.58
N LEU A 5 39.43 -11.69 -34.09
CA LEU A 5 38.14 -12.38 -33.97
C LEU A 5 37.81 -12.80 -32.53
N LEU A 6 38.83 -13.19 -31.74
CA LEU A 6 38.65 -13.50 -30.32
C LEU A 6 38.26 -12.26 -29.49
N ARG A 7 38.80 -11.08 -29.84
CA ARG A 7 38.46 -9.82 -29.15
C ARG A 7 37.02 -9.37 -29.41
N THR A 8 36.52 -9.51 -30.64
CA THR A 8 35.12 -9.16 -30.97
C THR A 8 34.12 -10.11 -30.35
N ARG A 9 34.40 -11.42 -30.31
CA ARG A 9 33.56 -12.42 -29.64
C ARG A 9 33.46 -12.17 -28.13
N LYS A 10 34.59 -11.91 -27.46
CA LYS A 10 34.60 -11.56 -26.02
C LYS A 10 33.79 -10.30 -25.73
N ARG A 11 33.96 -9.23 -26.53
CA ARG A 11 33.17 -7.99 -26.38
C ARG A 11 31.67 -8.24 -26.52
N ARG A 12 31.23 -8.99 -27.53
CA ARG A 12 29.81 -9.33 -27.72
C ARG A 12 29.22 -10.08 -26.53
N ILE A 13 29.94 -11.08 -26.01
CA ILE A 13 29.49 -11.85 -24.83
C ILE A 13 29.37 -10.94 -23.61
N THR A 14 30.36 -10.08 -23.35
CA THR A 14 30.30 -9.14 -22.23
C THR A 14 29.14 -8.16 -22.37
N THR A 15 28.90 -7.61 -23.56
CA THR A 15 27.76 -6.72 -23.81
C THR A 15 26.43 -7.43 -23.59
N CYS A 16 26.26 -8.65 -24.13
CA CYS A 16 25.03 -9.43 -23.91
C CYS A 16 24.80 -9.74 -22.42
N ALA A 17 25.84 -10.13 -21.69
CA ALA A 17 25.74 -10.41 -20.26
C ALA A 17 25.35 -9.16 -19.45
N VAL A 18 25.97 -8.01 -19.73
CA VAL A 18 25.64 -6.73 -19.06
C VAL A 18 24.21 -6.32 -19.38
N SER A 19 23.78 -6.39 -20.65
CA SER A 19 22.40 -6.07 -21.04
C SER A 19 21.38 -6.98 -20.35
N LEU A 20 21.66 -8.28 -20.26
CA LEU A 20 20.79 -9.23 -19.58
C LEU A 20 20.67 -8.92 -18.08
N CYS A 21 21.79 -8.61 -17.41
CA CYS A 21 21.78 -8.19 -16.01
C CYS A 21 20.97 -6.91 -15.79
N LEU A 22 21.11 -5.91 -16.67
CA LEU A 22 20.34 -4.67 -16.57
C LEU A 22 18.84 -4.91 -16.75
N VAL A 23 18.45 -5.73 -17.73
CA VAL A 23 17.03 -6.10 -17.93
C VAL A 23 16.48 -6.84 -16.71
N ALA A 24 17.25 -7.77 -16.13
CA ALA A 24 16.85 -8.49 -14.93
C ALA A 24 16.65 -7.55 -13.72
N ILE A 25 17.58 -6.61 -13.50
CA ILE A 25 17.48 -5.62 -12.41
C ILE A 25 16.26 -4.72 -12.63
N LEU A 26 16.07 -4.17 -13.84
CA LEU A 26 14.93 -3.31 -14.14
C LEU A 26 13.60 -4.06 -14.01
N SER A 27 13.54 -5.32 -14.44
CA SER A 27 12.36 -6.16 -14.28
C SER A 27 12.06 -6.43 -12.81
N ALA A 28 13.09 -6.68 -11.99
CA ALA A 28 12.93 -6.83 -10.55
C ALA A 28 12.46 -5.52 -9.88
N CYS A 29 13.08 -4.38 -10.18
CA CYS A 29 12.65 -3.08 -9.65
C CYS A 29 11.21 -2.74 -10.06
N SER A 30 10.82 -3.05 -11.30
CA SER A 30 9.47 -2.86 -11.81
C SER A 30 8.46 -3.77 -11.12
N TYR A 31 8.73 -5.07 -11.03
CA TYR A 31 7.85 -6.05 -10.37
C TYR A 31 7.66 -5.72 -8.88
N TRP A 32 8.75 -5.42 -8.18
CA TRP A 32 8.70 -5.08 -6.76
C TRP A 32 8.27 -3.63 -6.52
N ARG A 33 8.14 -2.80 -7.55
CA ARG A 33 7.82 -1.36 -7.46
C ARG A 33 8.76 -0.60 -6.50
N ILE A 34 10.03 -0.99 -6.46
CA ILE A 34 11.08 -0.38 -5.64
C ILE A 34 12.09 0.28 -6.57
N TRP A 35 12.06 1.61 -6.62
CA TRP A 35 12.94 2.42 -7.48
C TRP A 35 13.98 3.21 -6.68
N SER A 36 13.77 3.34 -5.38
CA SER A 36 14.63 4.10 -4.48
C SER A 36 14.90 3.34 -3.18
N TYR A 37 15.93 3.77 -2.45
CA TYR A 37 16.16 3.30 -1.09
C TYR A 37 14.98 3.64 -0.17
N GLY A 38 14.30 4.77 -0.42
CA GLY A 38 13.08 5.15 0.29
C GLY A 38 11.98 4.11 0.14
N ASP A 39 11.69 3.66 -1.10
CA ASP A 39 10.72 2.60 -1.36
C ASP A 39 11.09 1.28 -0.69
N LEU A 40 12.37 0.90 -0.72
CA LEU A 40 12.84 -0.31 -0.06
C LEU A 40 12.63 -0.24 1.46
N SER A 41 13.00 0.88 2.08
CA SER A 41 12.85 1.09 3.52
C SER A 41 11.37 1.08 3.93
N LEU A 42 10.50 1.69 3.13
CA LEU A 42 9.06 1.72 3.34
C LEU A 42 8.45 0.32 3.15
N TYR A 43 8.84 -0.39 2.11
CA TYR A 43 8.41 -1.77 1.86
C TYR A 43 8.76 -2.69 3.04
N LEU A 44 10.01 -2.63 3.51
CA LEU A 44 10.47 -3.46 4.64
C LEU A 44 9.73 -3.12 5.94
N ARG A 45 9.42 -1.84 6.17
CA ARG A 45 8.59 -1.39 7.29
C ARG A 45 7.18 -1.98 7.16
N LEU A 46 6.47 -1.70 6.07
CA LEU A 46 5.08 -2.10 5.87
C LEU A 46 4.90 -3.63 5.86
N ARG A 47 5.82 -4.37 5.24
CA ARG A 47 5.79 -5.84 5.19
C ARG A 47 5.79 -6.47 6.58
N ARG A 48 6.46 -5.87 7.58
CA ARG A 48 6.51 -6.39 8.95
C ARG A 48 5.21 -6.15 9.71
N HIS A 49 4.50 -5.08 9.39
CA HIS A 49 3.41 -4.57 10.23
C HIS A 49 2.02 -4.89 9.71
N SER A 50 1.86 -5.05 8.39
CA SER A 50 0.54 -5.21 7.80
C SER A 50 0.57 -6.17 6.61
N PRO A 51 0.03 -7.40 6.77
CA PRO A 51 -0.14 -8.33 5.66
C PRO A 51 -0.93 -7.71 4.51
N VAL A 52 -1.90 -6.84 4.81
CA VAL A 52 -2.67 -6.14 3.78
C VAL A 52 -1.84 -5.09 3.04
N ALA A 53 -0.94 -4.37 3.71
CA ALA A 53 -0.02 -3.45 3.02
C ALA A 53 0.90 -4.19 2.05
N HIS A 54 1.36 -5.39 2.41
CA HIS A 54 2.12 -6.25 1.52
C HIS A 54 1.29 -6.70 0.31
N ALA A 55 0.04 -7.12 0.54
CA ALA A 55 -0.88 -7.50 -0.53
C ALA A 55 -1.20 -6.34 -1.49
N LEU A 56 -1.39 -5.13 -0.96
CA LEU A 56 -1.55 -3.90 -1.75
C LEU A 56 -0.30 -3.57 -2.56
N TRP A 57 0.89 -3.73 -1.97
CA TRP A 57 2.16 -3.42 -2.63
C TRP A 57 2.36 -4.26 -3.90
N HIS A 58 2.04 -5.56 -3.82
CA HIS A 58 2.17 -6.51 -4.93
C HIS A 58 0.92 -6.60 -5.81
N GLY A 59 -0.11 -5.80 -5.55
CA GLY A 59 -1.33 -5.76 -6.37
C GLY A 59 -2.23 -7.00 -6.22
N ALA A 60 -2.11 -7.74 -5.12
CA ALA A 60 -3.07 -8.81 -4.78
C ALA A 60 -4.41 -8.24 -4.30
N VAL A 61 -4.41 -7.00 -3.79
CA VAL A 61 -5.61 -6.21 -3.49
C VAL A 61 -5.62 -4.99 -4.41
N LEU A 62 -6.70 -4.85 -5.18
CA LEU A 62 -6.88 -3.84 -6.22
C LEU A 62 -8.17 -3.02 -6.00
N PRO A 63 -8.34 -1.87 -6.69
CA PRO A 63 -9.63 -1.20 -6.76
C PRO A 63 -10.76 -2.16 -7.12
N GLY A 64 -11.89 -2.06 -6.45
CA GLY A 64 -13.08 -2.90 -6.65
C GLY A 64 -13.03 -4.27 -5.98
N SER A 65 -11.94 -4.64 -5.29
CA SER A 65 -11.86 -5.89 -4.52
C SER A 65 -12.96 -5.94 -3.46
N GLN A 66 -13.53 -7.13 -3.24
CA GLN A 66 -14.57 -7.33 -2.23
C GLN A 66 -13.99 -7.18 -0.83
N ILE A 67 -14.60 -6.32 -0.01
CA ILE A 67 -14.06 -5.99 1.31
C ILE A 67 -14.02 -7.19 2.25
N ASP A 68 -15.02 -8.08 2.17
CA ASP A 68 -15.10 -9.28 3.00
C ASP A 68 -13.92 -10.24 2.74
N GLN A 69 -13.43 -10.32 1.50
CA GLN A 69 -12.26 -11.13 1.18
C GLN A 69 -10.98 -10.52 1.77
N VAL A 70 -10.90 -9.18 1.77
CA VAL A 70 -9.76 -8.45 2.35
C VAL A 70 -9.77 -8.51 3.88
N ILE A 71 -10.95 -8.47 4.49
CA ILE A 71 -11.11 -8.72 5.92
C ILE A 71 -10.78 -10.18 6.23
N ALA A 72 -11.21 -11.15 5.42
CA ALA A 72 -10.92 -12.57 5.67
C ALA A 72 -9.42 -12.91 5.59
N MET A 73 -8.66 -12.23 4.73
CA MET A 73 -7.21 -12.44 4.58
C MET A 73 -6.37 -11.74 5.67
N SER A 74 -6.98 -10.89 6.49
CA SER A 74 -6.26 -10.07 7.47
C SER A 74 -7.04 -9.96 8.78
N ARG A 75 -6.48 -9.30 9.80
CA ARG A 75 -7.23 -8.97 11.02
C ARG A 75 -7.18 -7.46 11.20
N PRO A 76 -8.20 -6.71 10.77
CA PRO A 76 -8.22 -5.26 10.95
C PRO A 76 -8.32 -4.92 12.43
N ASN A 77 -7.71 -3.80 12.82
CA ASN A 77 -7.79 -3.30 14.20
C ASN A 77 -9.10 -2.56 14.42
N PHE A 78 -9.52 -1.77 13.42
CA PHE A 78 -10.76 -1.02 13.47
C PHE A 78 -11.52 -1.12 12.17
N ILE A 79 -12.83 -1.27 12.31
CA ILE A 79 -13.80 -1.17 11.22
C ILE A 79 -14.78 -0.08 11.62
N TYR A 80 -14.88 0.95 10.79
CA TYR A 80 -15.78 2.08 10.96
C TYR A 80 -16.87 1.99 9.90
N ASP A 81 -18.10 1.77 10.35
CA ASP A 81 -19.29 1.90 9.51
C ASP A 81 -19.67 3.39 9.44
N LEU A 82 -19.63 3.94 8.24
CA LEU A 82 -19.96 5.32 7.92
C LEU A 82 -21.12 5.36 6.92
N GLY A 83 -22.07 4.42 7.00
CA GLY A 83 -23.23 4.33 6.11
C GLY A 83 -22.86 3.69 4.77
N PRO A 84 -22.84 4.42 3.64
CA PRO A 84 -22.44 3.84 2.36
C PRO A 84 -20.94 3.48 2.30
N PHE A 85 -20.14 3.98 3.25
CA PHE A 85 -18.70 3.71 3.32
C PHE A 85 -18.34 2.84 4.52
N LEU A 86 -17.36 1.96 4.31
CA LEU A 86 -16.70 1.21 5.36
C LEU A 86 -15.22 1.60 5.36
N ARG A 87 -14.72 2.15 6.47
CA ARG A 87 -13.29 2.42 6.64
C ARG A 87 -12.67 1.34 7.50
N ILE A 88 -11.53 0.83 7.09
CA ILE A 88 -10.80 -0.22 7.78
C ILE A 88 -9.38 0.24 8.05
N ASP A 89 -8.97 0.22 9.32
CA ASP A 89 -7.64 0.64 9.73
C ASP A 89 -6.84 -0.53 10.32
N TYR A 90 -5.56 -0.57 9.94
CA TYR A 90 -4.55 -1.52 10.40
C TYR A 90 -3.40 -0.74 11.02
N TYR A 91 -3.05 -1.07 12.26
CA TYR A 91 -1.98 -0.44 13.02
C TYR A 91 -0.87 -1.44 13.36
N PRO A 92 0.40 -0.99 13.34
CA PRO A 92 1.56 -1.86 13.59
C PRO A 92 1.60 -2.43 15.01
N THR A 93 1.05 -1.69 15.99
CA THR A 93 1.06 -2.04 17.40
C THR A 93 -0.15 -2.88 17.83
N GLY A 94 -1.03 -3.23 16.90
CA GLY A 94 -2.29 -3.89 17.22
C GLY A 94 -3.34 -2.89 17.73
N ASP A 95 -4.17 -3.37 18.66
CA ASP A 95 -5.27 -2.58 19.20
C ASP A 95 -4.74 -1.45 20.09
N LEU A 96 -5.31 -0.25 19.92
CA LEU A 96 -4.93 0.94 20.67
C LEU A 96 -5.72 1.03 21.97
N SER A 97 -5.10 1.51 23.05
CA SER A 97 -5.82 1.82 24.28
C SER A 97 -6.65 3.11 24.09
N PRO A 98 -7.69 3.34 24.90
CA PRO A 98 -8.38 4.63 24.92
C PRO A 98 -7.39 5.78 25.17
N GLY A 99 -7.36 6.76 24.27
CA GLY A 99 -6.44 7.91 24.34
C GLY A 99 -5.14 7.75 23.55
N ASP A 100 -4.82 6.54 23.06
CA ASP A 100 -3.68 6.32 22.19
C ASP A 100 -3.99 6.75 20.75
N ILE A 101 -2.98 7.28 20.07
CA ILE A 101 -3.06 7.67 18.66
C ILE A 101 -2.00 6.89 17.89
N SER A 102 -2.42 6.10 16.89
CA SER A 102 -1.45 5.49 15.98
C SER A 102 -0.92 6.53 15.00
N LEU A 103 0.40 6.71 15.00
CA LEU A 103 1.11 7.62 14.12
C LEU A 103 1.49 7.00 12.77
N GLU A 104 1.23 5.71 12.59
CA GLU A 104 1.40 4.99 11.34
C GLU A 104 0.34 3.89 11.17
N GLY A 105 0.02 3.57 9.93
CA GLY A 105 -1.01 2.58 9.64
C GLY A 105 -1.26 2.35 8.17
N THR A 106 -2.19 1.46 7.89
CA THR A 106 -2.79 1.28 6.56
C THR A 106 -4.28 1.42 6.70
N SER A 107 -4.88 2.28 5.86
CA SER A 107 -6.31 2.52 5.83
C SER A 107 -6.86 2.13 4.47
N LEU A 108 -8.02 1.46 4.50
CA LEU A 108 -8.80 1.10 3.33
C LEU A 108 -10.17 1.75 3.45
N THR A 109 -10.71 2.21 2.33
CA THR A 109 -12.09 2.64 2.25
C THR A 109 -12.81 1.80 1.21
N ALA A 110 -13.92 1.20 1.61
CA ALA A 110 -14.86 0.54 0.73
C ALA A 110 -16.16 1.35 0.63
N LYS A 111 -16.84 1.21 -0.50
CA LYS A 111 -18.21 1.67 -0.73
C LYS A 111 -19.01 0.52 -1.29
N ASP A 112 -20.20 0.28 -0.73
CA ASP A 112 -21.09 -0.82 -1.16
C ASP A 112 -20.36 -2.19 -1.22
N GLY A 113 -19.48 -2.45 -0.24
CA GLY A 113 -18.71 -3.69 -0.13
C GLY A 113 -17.48 -3.79 -1.05
N ARG A 114 -17.13 -2.74 -1.82
CA ARG A 114 -15.99 -2.73 -2.74
C ARG A 114 -14.97 -1.67 -2.40
N LEU A 115 -13.68 -2.01 -2.44
CA LEU A 115 -12.60 -1.05 -2.19
C LEU A 115 -12.56 0.06 -3.24
N ILE A 116 -12.53 1.31 -2.78
CA ILE A 116 -12.39 2.51 -3.63
C ILE A 116 -11.08 3.25 -3.36
N SER A 117 -10.50 3.13 -2.16
CA SER A 117 -9.18 3.69 -1.88
C SER A 117 -8.41 2.86 -0.86
N ALA A 118 -7.08 2.93 -0.95
CA ALA A 118 -6.17 2.28 -0.02
C ALA A 118 -4.86 3.06 0.07
N GLY A 119 -4.40 3.27 1.30
CA GLY A 119 -3.14 3.97 1.56
C GLY A 119 -2.47 3.53 2.85
N SER A 120 -1.14 3.61 2.88
CA SER A 120 -0.36 3.53 4.10
C SER A 120 0.16 4.92 4.46
N TYR A 121 0.21 5.23 5.75
CA TYR A 121 0.66 6.52 6.26
C TYR A 121 1.54 6.35 7.48
N GLY A 122 2.36 7.36 7.73
CA GLY A 122 3.16 7.54 8.92
C GLY A 122 3.60 9.00 9.06
N CYS A 123 4.19 9.39 10.19
CA CYS A 123 4.68 10.76 10.36
C CYS A 123 5.66 11.23 9.27
N THR A 124 6.43 10.30 8.68
CA THR A 124 7.48 10.61 7.70
C THR A 124 7.19 10.07 6.31
N PHE A 125 6.01 9.47 6.08
CA PHE A 125 5.67 8.91 4.77
C PHE A 125 4.17 8.88 4.53
N GLN A 126 3.80 8.96 3.26
CA GLN A 126 2.47 8.62 2.80
C GLN A 126 2.62 7.84 1.49
N ARG A 127 1.85 6.77 1.35
CA ARG A 127 1.78 5.97 0.13
C ARG A 127 0.34 5.68 -0.19
N ILE A 128 -0.13 6.23 -1.30
CA ILE A 128 -1.42 5.90 -1.89
C ILE A 128 -1.18 4.74 -2.86
N TYR A 129 -1.86 3.62 -2.67
CA TYR A 129 -1.79 2.50 -3.62
C TYR A 129 -2.76 2.72 -4.76
N PHE A 130 -3.97 3.17 -4.43
CA PHE A 130 -4.99 3.62 -5.35
C PHE A 130 -6.00 4.49 -4.63
N ASP A 131 -6.62 5.38 -5.39
CA ASP A 131 -7.82 6.12 -5.01
C ASP A 131 -8.62 6.34 -6.30
N VAL A 132 -9.77 5.67 -6.39
CA VAL A 132 -10.69 5.77 -7.53
C VAL A 132 -11.99 6.48 -7.15
N SER A 133 -12.01 7.14 -5.99
CA SER A 133 -13.16 7.86 -5.49
C SER A 133 -13.41 9.13 -6.32
N THR A 134 -14.67 9.46 -6.52
CA THR A 134 -15.07 10.73 -7.14
C THR A 134 -14.93 11.89 -6.13
N ALA A 135 -14.96 13.14 -6.63
CA ALA A 135 -14.90 14.31 -5.77
C ALA A 135 -16.07 14.38 -4.78
N ASP A 136 -17.29 14.03 -5.23
CA ASP A 136 -18.49 14.03 -4.40
C ASP A 136 -18.42 12.95 -3.31
N GLU A 137 -17.88 11.77 -3.65
CA GLU A 137 -17.65 10.69 -2.68
C GLU A 137 -16.63 11.10 -1.63
N ASN A 138 -15.53 11.75 -2.03
CA ASN A 138 -14.52 12.25 -1.11
C ASN A 138 -15.09 13.32 -0.17
N ALA A 139 -15.92 14.23 -0.68
CA ALA A 139 -16.57 15.26 0.12
C ALA A 139 -17.56 14.66 1.13
N LEU A 140 -18.38 13.69 0.69
CA LEU A 140 -19.33 12.99 1.55
C LEU A 140 -18.60 12.18 2.64
N TYR A 141 -17.57 11.43 2.26
CA TYR A 141 -16.76 10.64 3.19
C TYR A 141 -16.09 11.53 4.25
N ALA A 142 -15.47 12.65 3.85
CA ALA A 142 -14.85 13.59 4.79
C ALA A 142 -15.86 14.13 5.82
N ARG A 143 -17.07 14.47 5.37
CA ARG A 143 -18.16 14.90 6.25
C ARG A 143 -18.54 13.81 7.25
N LEU A 144 -18.76 12.58 6.79
CA LEU A 144 -19.18 11.46 7.64
C LEU A 144 -18.10 11.08 8.67
N VAL A 145 -16.82 11.14 8.29
CA VAL A 145 -15.71 10.98 9.23
C VAL A 145 -15.75 12.05 10.31
N GLN A 146 -15.94 13.32 9.95
CA GLN A 146 -16.02 14.41 10.93
C GLN A 146 -17.22 14.23 11.89
N GLU A 147 -18.39 13.88 11.35
CA GLU A 147 -19.58 13.58 12.16
C GLU A 147 -19.31 12.42 13.15
N SER A 148 -18.61 11.37 12.71
CA SER A 148 -18.24 10.24 13.57
C SER A 148 -17.25 10.61 14.69
N ILE A 149 -16.32 11.54 14.42
CA ILE A 149 -15.36 12.03 15.42
C ILE A 149 -16.09 12.87 16.48
N ASN A 150 -16.96 13.77 16.04
CA ASN A 150 -17.75 14.62 16.94
C ASN A 150 -18.62 13.76 17.86
N ALA A 151 -19.33 12.78 17.30
CA ALA A 151 -20.18 11.86 18.06
C ALA A 151 -19.42 11.07 19.14
N ARG A 152 -18.14 10.72 18.91
CA ARG A 152 -17.31 10.03 19.91
C ARG A 152 -16.84 10.95 21.03
N THR A 153 -16.63 12.22 20.71
CA THR A 153 -16.14 13.21 21.68
C THR A 153 -17.22 13.54 22.71
N GLU A 154 -18.48 13.55 22.30
CA GLU A 154 -19.63 13.86 23.19
C GLU A 154 -19.94 12.76 24.22
N VAL A 155 -19.44 11.53 24.03
CA VAL A 155 -19.77 10.37 24.88
C VAL A 155 -18.76 10.19 26.03
N THR A 156 -17.71 11.00 26.12
CA THR A 156 -16.67 10.89 27.15
C THR A 156 -16.85 12.01 28.19
N PRO A 157 -17.51 11.76 29.34
CA PRO A 157 -17.61 12.73 30.45
C PRO A 157 -16.31 12.91 31.22
#